data_AF-A0A2D8EUV7-F1
#
_entry.id   AF-A0A2D8EUV7-F1
#
_cell.length_a   1.000
_cell.length_b   1.000
_cell.length_c   1.000
_cell.angle_alpha   90.00
_cell.angle_beta   90.00
_cell.angle_gamma   90.00
#
_symmetry.space_group_name_H-M   'P 1'
#
loop_
_entity.id
_entity.type
_entity.pdbx_description
1 polymer ?
#
loop_
_entity_poly.entity_id
_entity_poly.type
_entity_poly.pdbx_seq_one_letter_code
_entity_poly.pdbx_strand_id
1 'polypeptide(L)' 'MAKKKSATSGGLRKWFSQNKGKGWIDCKTGKPCGRSGKKDKNRPYPACRPTKAQCTSAAKRKTGPARISWKKKTKKKK' A
#
# COMPACT_ATOMS: atom_id res chain seq x y z
N MET A 1 35.29 -20.45 -4.56
CA MET A 1 34.66 -19.68 -3.46
C MET A 1 33.15 -19.67 -3.67
N ALA A 2 32.39 -20.42 -2.87
CA ALA A 2 30.94 -20.51 -3.00
C ALA A 2 30.31 -19.14 -2.66
N LYS A 3 29.85 -18.42 -3.69
CA LYS A 3 29.18 -17.12 -3.55
C LYS A 3 27.84 -17.36 -2.85
N LYS A 4 27.81 -17.23 -1.52
CA LYS A 4 26.59 -17.25 -0.69
C LYS A 4 25.58 -16.33 -1.36
N LYS A 5 24.52 -16.91 -1.93
CA LYS A 5 23.35 -16.15 -2.41
C LYS A 5 22.70 -15.53 -1.18
N SER A 6 23.06 -14.29 -0.87
CA SER A 6 22.41 -13.50 0.17
C SER A 6 20.93 -13.42 -0.17
N ALA A 7 20.10 -14.09 0.63
CA ALA A 7 18.65 -14.13 0.50
C ALA A 7 18.06 -12.73 0.78
N THR A 8 18.32 -11.77 -0.11
CA THR A 8 17.81 -10.39 -0.01
C THR A 8 16.51 -10.22 -0.80
N SER A 9 15.77 -11.32 -0.99
CA SER A 9 14.56 -11.37 -1.83
C SER A 9 13.34 -10.68 -1.21
N GLY A 10 13.42 -10.08 -0.02
CA GLY A 10 12.24 -9.51 0.64
C GLY A 10 12.45 -8.60 1.86
N GLY A 11 13.66 -8.07 2.10
CA GLY A 11 13.95 -7.27 3.31
C GLY A 11 13.27 -5.90 3.34
N LEU A 12 13.20 -5.28 4.54
CA LEU A 12 12.65 -3.93 4.78
C LEU A 12 13.14 -2.90 3.75
N ARG A 13 14.42 -2.97 3.38
CA ARG A 13 15.03 -2.07 2.38
C ARG A 13 14.35 -2.18 1.02
N LYS A 14 14.00 -3.37 0.55
CA LYS A 14 13.18 -3.57 -0.67
C LYS A 14 11.75 -3.07 -0.49
N TRP A 15 11.22 -3.12 0.72
CA TRP A 15 9.89 -2.60 1.05
C TRP A 15 9.82 -1.07 1.01
N PHE A 16 10.87 -0.39 1.49
CA PHE A 16 11.00 1.08 1.45
C PHE A 16 11.55 1.62 0.12
N SER A 17 12.34 0.85 -0.62
CA SER A 17 12.79 1.22 -1.97
C SER A 17 11.68 1.13 -3.03
N GLN A 18 10.54 0.50 -2.70
CA GLN A 18 9.36 0.58 -3.56
C GLN A 18 8.96 2.06 -3.73
N ASN A 19 8.62 2.44 -4.97
CA ASN A 19 8.34 3.84 -5.35
C ASN A 19 9.55 4.78 -5.29
N LYS A 20 10.74 4.31 -5.68
CA LYS A 20 11.98 5.11 -5.75
C LYS A 20 12.36 5.76 -4.39
N GLY A 21 12.04 5.10 -3.28
CA GLY A 21 12.31 5.64 -1.94
C GLY A 21 11.36 6.78 -1.51
N LYS A 22 10.35 7.14 -2.32
CA LYS A 22 9.35 8.17 -1.96
C LYS A 22 8.32 7.70 -0.94
N GLY A 23 8.37 6.42 -0.57
CA GLY A 23 7.47 5.81 0.41
C GLY A 23 6.11 5.43 -0.18
N TRP A 24 5.24 4.98 0.72
CA TRP A 24 3.87 4.57 0.39
C TRP A 24 3.04 5.78 0.02
N ILE A 25 2.05 5.58 -0.84
CA ILE A 25 1.11 6.62 -1.25
C ILE A 25 -0.32 6.25 -0.84
N ASP A 26 -1.12 7.26 -0.58
CA ASP A 26 -2.55 7.07 -0.35
C ASP A 26 -3.27 6.98 -1.70
N CYS A 27 -3.89 5.83 -1.97
CA CYS A 27 -4.61 5.61 -3.22
C CYS A 27 -5.83 6.51 -3.43
N LYS A 28 -6.34 7.16 -2.37
CA LYS A 28 -7.45 8.12 -2.50
C LYS A 28 -6.99 9.50 -2.94
N THR A 29 -5.94 10.01 -2.29
CA THR A 29 -5.49 11.40 -2.49
C THR A 29 -4.25 11.52 -3.37
N GLY A 30 -3.52 10.43 -3.63
CA GLY A 30 -2.24 10.43 -4.33
C GLY A 30 -1.09 11.07 -3.55
N LYS A 31 -1.35 11.55 -2.33
CA LYS A 31 -0.37 12.13 -1.41
C LYS A 31 0.47 11.04 -0.73
N PRO A 32 1.63 11.36 -0.13
CA PRO A 32 2.35 10.43 0.73
C PRO A 32 1.41 9.83 1.78
N CYS A 33 1.48 8.50 1.95
CA CYS A 33 0.59 7.80 2.85
C CYS A 33 1.09 7.91 4.28
N GLY A 34 0.19 8.35 5.15
CA GLY A 34 0.39 8.40 6.59
C GLY A 34 -0.95 8.52 7.26
N ARG A 35 -1.08 7.95 8.46
CA ARG A 35 -2.28 8.16 9.25
C ARG A 35 -2.34 9.63 9.66
N SER A 36 -3.51 10.21 9.52
CA SER A 36 -3.78 11.58 9.89
C SER A 36 -3.42 11.79 11.37
N GLY A 37 -2.48 12.69 11.65
CA GLY A 37 -2.08 13.05 13.00
C GLY A 37 -3.06 14.04 13.64
N LYS A 38 -2.68 14.60 14.80
CA LYS A 38 -3.50 15.62 15.49
C LYS A 38 -3.86 16.83 14.62
N LYS A 39 -3.06 17.12 13.59
CA LYS A 39 -3.22 18.24 12.64
C LYS A 39 -4.13 17.92 11.44
N ASP A 40 -4.45 16.65 11.19
CA ASP A 40 -5.16 16.19 9.99
C ASP A 40 -6.46 15.41 10.32
N LYS A 41 -7.12 15.73 11.45
CA LYS A 41 -8.23 14.92 11.98
C LYS A 41 -9.38 14.64 11.01
N ASN A 42 -9.58 15.51 10.00
CA ASN A 42 -10.65 15.37 9.02
C ASN A 42 -10.32 14.46 7.82
N ARG A 43 -9.07 13.98 7.71
CA ARG A 43 -8.69 13.13 6.58
C ARG A 43 -9.26 11.71 6.78
N PRO A 44 -9.98 11.15 5.79
CA PRO A 44 -10.54 9.81 5.88
C PRO A 44 -9.42 8.77 5.97
N TYR A 45 -9.76 7.56 6.42
CA TYR A 45 -8.77 6.50 6.58
C TYR A 45 -7.99 6.26 5.28
N PRO A 46 -6.65 6.37 5.32
CA PRO A 46 -5.84 6.32 4.10
C PRO A 46 -5.73 4.90 3.57
N ALA A 47 -5.68 4.77 2.25
CA ALA A 47 -5.59 3.50 1.55
C ALA A 47 -4.15 3.32 1.02
N CYS A 48 -3.22 3.06 1.94
CA CYS A 48 -1.79 3.03 1.63
C CYS A 48 -1.40 1.86 0.72
N ARG A 49 -0.65 2.16 -0.35
CA ARG A 49 0.06 1.19 -1.19
C ARG A 49 1.46 1.67 -1.58
N PRO A 50 2.37 0.76 -1.98
CA PRO A 50 3.70 1.13 -2.44
C PRO A 50 3.67 2.09 -3.64
N THR A 51 2.89 1.79 -4.68
CA THR A 51 2.85 2.61 -5.92
C THR A 51 1.42 2.92 -6.36
N LYS A 52 1.27 4.00 -7.15
CA LYS A 52 -0.03 4.41 -7.73
C LYS A 52 -0.60 3.38 -8.69
N ALA A 53 0.25 2.65 -9.38
CA ALA A 53 -0.16 1.55 -10.25
C ALA A 53 -0.88 0.42 -9.49
N GLN A 54 -0.63 0.27 -8.19
CA GLN A 54 -1.28 -0.75 -7.36
C GLN A 54 -2.59 -0.27 -6.72
N CYS A 55 -2.99 0.98 -6.98
CA CYS A 55 -4.24 1.54 -6.49
C CYS A 55 -5.40 1.05 -7.35
N THR A 56 -6.37 0.41 -6.72
CA THR A 56 -7.61 -0.03 -7.37
C THR A 56 -8.81 0.67 -6.75
N SER A 57 -9.99 0.53 -7.38
CA SER A 57 -11.25 1.06 -6.85
C SER A 57 -11.59 0.51 -5.44
N ALA A 58 -10.97 -0.59 -5.01
CA ALA A 58 -11.09 -1.12 -3.66
C ALA A 58 -10.60 -0.13 -2.58
N ALA A 59 -9.70 0.81 -2.92
CA ALA A 59 -9.23 1.85 -2.00
C ALA A 59 -10.39 2.63 -1.35
N LYS A 60 -11.49 2.85 -2.08
CA LYS A 60 -12.68 3.54 -1.59
C LYS A 60 -13.36 2.82 -0.42
N ARG A 61 -13.25 1.48 -0.39
CA ARG A 61 -13.82 0.61 0.65
C ARG A 61 -13.03 0.64 1.96
N LYS A 62 -11.82 1.20 1.95
CA LYS A 62 -10.99 1.33 3.15
C LYS A 62 -11.52 2.50 3.98
N THR A 63 -12.36 2.22 4.96
CA THR A 63 -12.95 3.23 5.86
C THR A 63 -12.34 3.18 7.27
N GLY A 64 -11.66 2.09 7.63
CA GLY A 64 -11.09 1.89 8.97
C GLY A 64 -9.84 1.01 8.98
N PRO A 65 -9.33 0.67 10.18
CA PRO A 65 -8.11 -0.12 10.33
C PRO A 65 -8.24 -1.54 9.77
N ALA A 66 -9.45 -2.09 9.76
CA ALA A 66 -9.75 -3.42 9.23
C ALA A 66 -9.20 -3.62 7.80
N ARG A 67 -8.61 -4.79 7.55
CA ARG A 67 -8.09 -5.15 6.22
C ARG A 67 -9.25 -5.28 5.22
N ILE A 68 -9.03 -4.81 4.00
CA ILE A 68 -9.98 -4.95 2.90
C ILE A 68 -9.39 -5.84 1.80
N SER A 69 -10.26 -6.54 1.08
CA SER A 69 -9.83 -7.26 -0.13
C SER A 69 -9.66 -6.27 -1.29
N TRP A 70 -8.45 -6.27 -1.85
CA TRP A 70 -8.06 -5.44 -3.00
C TRP A 70 -8.27 -6.15 -4.35
N LYS A 71 -8.48 -7.46 -4.33
CA LYS A 71 -8.81 -8.24 -5.52
C LYS A 71 -10.24 -7.91 -5.94
N LYS A 72 -10.48 -7.75 -7.25
CA LYS A 72 -11.85 -7.69 -7.76
C LYS A 72 -12.54 -8.99 -7.38
N LYS A 73 -13.76 -8.92 -6.83
CA LYS A 73 -14.59 -10.13 -6.64
C LYS A 73 -14.87 -10.68 -8.05
N THR A 74 -14.21 -11.76 -8.42
CA THR A 74 -14.63 -12.56 -9.56
C THR A 74 -16.00 -13.13 -9.20
N LYS A 75 -17.06 -12.71 -9.90
CA LYS A 75 -18.35 -13.39 -9.75
C LYS A 75 -18.13 -14.84 -10.15
N LYS A 76 -18.27 -15.75 -9.18
CA LYS A 76 -18.26 -17.19 -9.44
C LYS A 76 -19.43 -17.42 -10.40
N LYS A 77 -19.15 -17.76 -11.67
CA LYS A 77 -20.19 -18.24 -12.58
C LYS A 77 -20.78 -19.48 -11.91
N LYS A 78 -22.09 -19.45 -11.65
CA LYS A 78 -22.86 -20.63 -11.26
C LYS A 78 -23.23 -21.36 -12.54
#